data_AF-A0A849ETE6-F1
#
_entry.id   AF-A0A849ETE6-F1
#
_cell.length_a   1.000
_cell.length_b   1.000
_cell.length_c   1.000
_cell.angle_alpha   90.00
_cell.angle_beta   90.00
_cell.angle_gamma   90.00
#
_symmetry.space_group_name_H-M   'P 1'
#
loop_
_entity.id
_entity.type
_entity.pdbx_description
1 polymer ?
#
loop_
_entity_poly.entity_id
_entity_poly.type
_entity_poly.pdbx_seq_one_letter_code
_entity_poly.pdbx_strand_id
1 'polypeptide(L)'
;MAEEKAYTQAATTGKYDKASGLLGKYDNVRRFWEDQLTGLFLRPALNDLVTRKNECMERIRVLDLGCGNGDGYDLIMDVNTKDPGLYEFITAALTPERLQTYVGVDINEELLCQAESCFGVNPKMQFMREDLSDGLTENITRHEPFDLYFSSYGTWSHFHDEQAVKLVADIARHAPDRAIFVGDWLGRWSYEWQDLWDAPLDEAYFMDYRISYIYPKQERDKVKVASFPLRLMCQEEIQHIIDRAEKEAGCRIRPVKYFDRSILVGRHLETGDYNANCPALRYGINSLFEGYTRTDLETLIVDHVPRRGYDFLNNFFESFFMAANTLVRHTIALLSHYDSEKGVLTSIPEIRSFYPEPLKEAMYCMQRIIEGVGWLTWGDVRANVIESHLGFSLRKLEMELQPGIGVGHSLCGIFEIRKD
;
A
#
# COMPACT_ATOMS: atom_id res chain seq x y z
N MET A 1 4.81 9.80 23.53
CA MET A 1 6.05 9.79 22.71
C MET A 1 5.94 10.80 21.56
N ALA A 2 6.99 11.03 20.76
CA ALA A 2 6.96 12.06 19.70
C ALA A 2 5.96 11.70 18.60
N GLU A 3 5.91 10.43 18.22
CA GLU A 3 4.95 9.84 17.28
C GLU A 3 3.51 9.95 17.82
N GLU A 4 3.26 9.62 19.08
CA GLU A 4 1.94 9.77 19.71
C GLU A 4 1.43 11.20 19.56
N LYS A 5 2.26 12.20 19.86
CA LYS A 5 1.89 13.62 19.70
C LYS A 5 1.59 13.99 18.24
N ALA A 6 2.36 13.49 17.28
CA ALA A 6 2.15 13.76 15.87
C ALA A 6 0.85 13.13 15.35
N TYR A 7 0.56 11.89 15.75
CA TYR A 7 -0.70 11.22 15.39
C TYR A 7 -1.91 11.84 16.08
N THR A 8 -1.80 12.22 17.36
CA THR A 8 -2.88 12.94 18.06
C THR A 8 -3.14 14.31 17.41
N GLN A 9 -2.09 15.04 16.99
CA GLN A 9 -2.25 16.28 16.22
C GLN A 9 -3.00 16.03 14.90
N ALA A 10 -2.71 14.94 14.20
CA ALA A 10 -3.39 14.62 12.96
C ALA A 10 -4.85 14.19 13.19
N ALA A 11 -5.11 13.33 14.20
CA ALA A 11 -6.42 12.82 14.57
C ALA A 11 -7.38 13.92 15.04
N THR A 12 -6.92 14.83 15.90
CA THR A 12 -7.76 15.89 16.50
C THR A 12 -8.17 17.00 15.52
N THR A 13 -7.52 17.09 14.36
CA THR A 13 -7.86 18.09 13.33
C THR A 13 -9.03 17.69 12.43
N GLY A 14 -9.63 16.51 12.61
CA GLY A 14 -10.66 15.95 11.71
C GLY A 14 -10.12 15.54 10.33
N LYS A 15 -8.81 15.70 10.08
CA LYS A 15 -8.18 15.34 8.80
C LYS A 15 -7.98 13.83 8.62
N TYR A 16 -8.25 13.06 9.68
CA TYR A 16 -8.31 11.60 9.68
C TYR A 16 -9.74 11.07 9.54
N ASP A 17 -10.73 11.95 9.33
CA ASP A 17 -12.11 11.55 9.06
C ASP A 17 -12.18 10.74 7.76
N LYS A 18 -13.10 9.77 7.68
CA LYS A 18 -13.35 8.92 6.51
C LYS A 18 -14.05 9.67 5.35
N ALA A 19 -13.58 10.87 5.03
CA ALA A 19 -14.03 11.62 3.86
C ALA A 19 -13.26 11.14 2.60
N SER A 20 -13.99 10.78 1.55
CA SER A 20 -13.42 10.34 0.27
C SER A 20 -13.36 11.46 -0.78
N GLY A 21 -12.54 11.27 -1.81
CA GLY A 21 -12.46 12.13 -2.99
C GLY A 21 -11.01 12.48 -3.36
N LEU A 22 -10.79 13.69 -3.85
CA LEU A 22 -9.49 14.13 -4.38
C LEU A 22 -8.42 14.44 -3.32
N LEU A 23 -8.80 14.63 -2.06
CA LEU A 23 -7.90 15.03 -0.98
C LEU A 23 -8.25 14.30 0.32
N GLY A 24 -7.29 14.26 1.24
CA GLY A 24 -7.47 13.71 2.59
C GLY A 24 -6.81 12.34 2.78
N LYS A 25 -7.08 11.71 3.93
CA LYS A 25 -6.52 10.39 4.26
C LYS A 25 -7.08 9.30 3.34
N TYR A 26 -8.39 9.30 3.07
CA TYR A 26 -9.09 8.26 2.30
C TYR A 26 -9.44 8.70 0.88
N ASP A 27 -8.50 9.42 0.27
CA ASP A 27 -8.60 9.88 -1.09
C ASP A 27 -8.69 8.69 -2.09
N ASN A 28 -9.03 8.93 -3.37
CA ASN A 28 -9.28 7.81 -4.29
C ASN A 28 -8.02 6.96 -4.52
N VAL A 29 -6.83 7.56 -4.45
CA VAL A 29 -5.56 6.81 -4.48
C VAL A 29 -5.46 5.84 -3.31
N ARG A 30 -5.74 6.27 -2.08
CA ARG A 30 -5.73 5.37 -0.92
C ARG A 30 -6.60 4.14 -1.17
N ARG A 31 -7.84 4.36 -1.61
CA ARG A 31 -8.86 3.31 -1.76
C ARG A 31 -8.65 2.42 -2.97
N PHE A 32 -8.43 3.00 -4.15
CA PHE A 32 -8.37 2.28 -5.41
C PHE A 32 -6.95 1.92 -5.84
N TRP A 33 -5.94 2.41 -5.14
CA TRP A 33 -4.54 2.08 -5.45
C TRP A 33 -3.86 1.40 -4.28
N GLU A 34 -3.66 2.11 -3.17
CA GLU A 34 -2.81 1.67 -2.06
C GLU A 34 -3.39 0.44 -1.36
N ASP A 35 -4.66 0.53 -0.93
CA ASP A 35 -5.38 -0.55 -0.24
C ASP A 35 -5.57 -1.76 -1.14
N GLN A 36 -5.93 -1.54 -2.41
CA GLN A 36 -6.10 -2.61 -3.39
C GLN A 36 -4.80 -3.32 -3.74
N LEU A 37 -3.68 -2.60 -3.86
CA LEU A 37 -2.38 -3.22 -4.13
C LEU A 37 -1.98 -4.14 -2.97
N THR A 38 -2.12 -3.68 -1.72
CA THR A 38 -1.92 -4.53 -0.54
C THR A 38 -2.81 -5.77 -0.58
N GLY A 39 -4.10 -5.58 -0.87
CA GLY A 39 -5.05 -6.69 -1.00
C GLY A 39 -4.67 -7.69 -2.09
N LEU A 40 -4.22 -7.22 -3.26
CA LEU A 40 -3.81 -8.08 -4.38
C LEU A 40 -2.59 -8.95 -4.05
N PHE A 41 -1.61 -8.43 -3.31
CA PHE A 41 -0.45 -9.21 -2.85
C PHE A 41 -0.76 -10.12 -1.67
N LEU A 42 -1.65 -9.72 -0.75
CA LEU A 42 -2.10 -10.56 0.37
C LEU A 42 -3.02 -11.70 -0.09
N ARG A 43 -3.79 -11.47 -1.14
CA ARG A 43 -4.83 -12.37 -1.65
C ARG A 43 -4.41 -13.83 -1.75
N PRO A 44 -3.28 -14.22 -2.38
CA PRO A 44 -2.92 -15.63 -2.48
C PRO A 44 -2.70 -16.29 -1.12
N ALA A 45 -2.00 -15.63 -0.21
CA ALA A 45 -1.70 -16.16 1.12
C ALA A 45 -2.97 -16.23 1.99
N LEU A 46 -3.79 -15.17 1.97
CA LEU A 46 -5.04 -15.16 2.74
C LEU A 46 -6.03 -16.22 2.22
N ASN A 47 -6.18 -16.38 0.91
CA ASN A 47 -7.06 -17.41 0.33
C ASN A 47 -6.60 -18.84 0.68
N ASP A 48 -5.29 -19.10 0.74
CA ASP A 48 -4.75 -20.39 1.21
C ASP A 48 -5.07 -20.62 2.69
N LEU A 49 -4.82 -19.63 3.56
CA LEU A 49 -5.16 -19.71 4.98
C LEU A 49 -6.66 -20.00 5.19
N VAL A 50 -7.49 -19.24 4.51
CA VAL A 50 -8.94 -19.36 4.44
C VAL A 50 -9.36 -20.76 4.02
N THR A 51 -8.79 -21.32 2.94
CA THR A 51 -9.11 -22.66 2.47
C THR A 51 -8.79 -23.71 3.54
N ARG A 52 -7.60 -23.65 4.13
CA ARG A 52 -7.16 -24.61 5.17
C ARG A 52 -8.03 -24.57 6.41
N LYS A 53 -8.38 -23.38 6.87
CA LYS A 53 -9.26 -23.20 8.03
C LYS A 53 -10.66 -23.77 7.77
N ASN A 54 -11.17 -23.63 6.55
CA ASN A 54 -12.45 -24.25 6.17
C ASN A 54 -12.39 -25.77 6.21
N GLU A 55 -11.32 -26.38 5.69
CA GLU A 55 -11.15 -27.84 5.71
C GLU A 55 -11.15 -28.40 7.14
N CYS A 56 -10.67 -27.64 8.11
CA CYS A 56 -10.67 -27.97 9.53
C CYS A 56 -11.91 -27.48 10.30
N MET A 57 -12.88 -26.83 9.64
CA MET A 57 -14.05 -26.19 10.28
C MET A 57 -13.68 -25.14 11.35
N GLU A 58 -12.54 -24.47 11.16
CA GLU A 58 -12.02 -23.43 12.05
C GLU A 58 -12.31 -22.03 11.50
N ARG A 59 -12.40 -21.07 12.43
CA ARG A 59 -12.48 -19.65 12.11
C ARG A 59 -11.11 -18.99 12.22
N ILE A 60 -10.96 -17.81 11.62
CA ILE A 60 -9.70 -17.08 11.54
C ILE A 60 -9.57 -16.07 12.68
N ARG A 61 -8.39 -16.02 13.30
CA ARG A 61 -8.03 -15.05 14.35
C ARG A 61 -6.98 -14.08 13.80
N VAL A 62 -7.20 -12.78 13.99
CA VAL A 62 -6.32 -11.71 13.47
C VAL A 62 -5.78 -10.86 14.62
N LEU A 63 -4.48 -10.58 14.59
CA LEU A 63 -3.83 -9.54 15.40
C LEU A 63 -3.30 -8.46 14.44
N ASP A 64 -3.73 -7.22 14.63
CA ASP A 64 -3.29 -6.06 13.85
C ASP A 64 -2.37 -5.16 14.70
N LEU A 65 -1.11 -5.08 14.31
CA LEU A 65 -0.01 -4.44 15.02
C LEU A 65 0.14 -2.99 14.52
N GLY A 66 -0.08 -2.03 15.41
CA GLY A 66 -0.19 -0.61 15.06
C GLY A 66 -1.49 -0.35 14.30
N CYS A 67 -2.62 -0.78 14.87
CA CYS A 67 -3.90 -0.79 14.18
C CYS A 67 -4.45 0.61 13.89
N GLY A 68 -3.91 1.64 14.53
CA GLY A 68 -4.44 3.00 14.48
C GLY A 68 -5.94 3.03 14.77
N ASN A 69 -6.70 3.61 13.85
CA ASN A 69 -8.16 3.70 13.92
C ASN A 69 -8.89 2.45 13.37
N GLY A 70 -8.20 1.32 13.19
CA GLY A 70 -8.77 0.05 12.76
C GLY A 70 -8.85 -0.15 11.23
N ASP A 71 -8.10 0.61 10.43
CA ASP A 71 -8.13 0.48 8.95
C ASP A 71 -7.62 -0.88 8.47
N GLY A 72 -6.79 -1.58 9.27
CA GLY A 72 -6.34 -2.94 8.99
C GLY A 72 -7.50 -3.93 8.85
N TYR A 73 -8.60 -3.71 9.58
CA TYR A 73 -9.79 -4.55 9.49
C TYR A 73 -10.43 -4.42 8.11
N ASP A 74 -10.72 -3.19 7.67
CA ASP A 74 -11.33 -2.94 6.35
C ASP A 74 -10.43 -3.52 5.23
N LEU A 75 -9.11 -3.31 5.32
CA LEU A 75 -8.13 -3.87 4.39
C LEU A 75 -8.20 -5.39 4.24
N ILE A 76 -8.20 -6.12 5.36
CA ILE A 76 -8.20 -7.58 5.36
C ILE A 76 -9.54 -8.13 4.87
N MET A 77 -10.64 -7.50 5.29
CA MET A 77 -12.00 -7.92 4.95
C MET A 77 -12.34 -7.63 3.48
N ASP A 78 -11.73 -6.63 2.86
CA ASP A 78 -11.90 -6.27 1.45
C ASP A 78 -11.01 -7.08 0.49
N VAL A 79 -10.14 -7.96 1.00
CA VAL A 79 -9.36 -8.86 0.14
C VAL A 79 -10.30 -9.83 -0.56
N ASN A 80 -10.32 -9.80 -1.89
CA ASN A 80 -11.19 -10.68 -2.67
C ASN A 80 -10.66 -12.12 -2.79
N THR A 81 -11.56 -13.06 -3.09
CA THR A 81 -11.27 -14.40 -3.55
C THR A 81 -10.50 -14.35 -4.86
N LYS A 82 -9.85 -15.46 -5.20
CA LYS A 82 -9.17 -15.59 -6.48
C LYS A 82 -10.20 -15.66 -7.61
N ASP A 83 -10.16 -14.67 -8.50
CA ASP A 83 -10.91 -14.59 -9.76
C ASP A 83 -12.43 -14.74 -9.62
N PRO A 84 -13.11 -13.82 -8.91
CA PRO A 84 -14.56 -13.87 -8.77
C PRO A 84 -15.25 -13.75 -10.14
N GLY A 85 -16.27 -14.57 -10.35
CA GLY A 85 -17.08 -14.49 -11.57
C GLY A 85 -17.88 -13.18 -11.66
N LEU A 86 -18.21 -12.72 -12.87
CA LEU A 86 -18.94 -11.46 -13.07
C LEU A 86 -20.32 -11.40 -12.40
N TYR A 87 -20.94 -12.55 -12.12
CA TYR A 87 -22.24 -12.64 -11.43
C TYR A 87 -22.11 -12.71 -9.91
N GLU A 88 -20.92 -13.04 -9.40
CA GLU A 88 -20.68 -13.20 -7.97
C GLU A 88 -20.67 -11.83 -7.28
N PHE A 89 -21.43 -11.72 -6.19
CA PHE A 89 -21.56 -10.47 -5.42
C PHE A 89 -20.90 -10.56 -4.04
N ILE A 90 -20.63 -11.77 -3.54
CA ILE A 90 -19.77 -12.00 -2.37
C ILE A 90 -18.42 -12.43 -2.89
N THR A 91 -17.49 -11.49 -2.92
CA THR A 91 -16.14 -11.74 -3.42
C THR A 91 -15.11 -11.71 -2.31
N ALA A 92 -15.46 -11.39 -1.06
CA ALA A 92 -14.51 -11.32 0.04
C ALA A 92 -13.94 -12.70 0.40
N ALA A 93 -12.61 -12.80 0.55
CA ALA A 93 -11.91 -14.01 0.97
C ALA A 93 -12.21 -14.34 2.43
N LEU A 94 -12.25 -13.33 3.30
CA LEU A 94 -12.65 -13.45 4.70
C LEU A 94 -14.00 -12.77 4.91
N THR A 95 -14.97 -13.50 5.46
CA THR A 95 -16.31 -12.97 5.77
C THR A 95 -16.51 -12.81 7.27
N PRO A 96 -17.46 -11.97 7.72
CA PRO A 96 -17.74 -11.78 9.14
C PRO A 96 -18.04 -13.09 9.88
N GLU A 97 -18.66 -14.08 9.24
CA GLU A 97 -18.99 -15.38 9.83
C GLU A 97 -17.72 -16.21 10.11
N ARG A 98 -16.72 -16.05 9.25
CA ARG A 98 -15.45 -16.80 9.26
C ARG A 98 -14.39 -16.18 10.15
N LEU A 99 -14.51 -14.88 10.44
CA LEU A 99 -13.73 -14.23 11.48
C LEU A 99 -14.16 -14.75 12.85
N GLN A 100 -13.19 -15.20 13.65
CA GLN A 100 -13.38 -15.53 15.06
C GLN A 100 -13.21 -14.28 15.92
N THR A 101 -12.06 -13.62 15.77
CA THR A 101 -11.70 -12.42 16.51
C THR A 101 -10.71 -11.59 15.73
N TYR A 102 -10.79 -10.28 15.93
CA TYR A 102 -9.81 -9.29 15.52
C TYR A 102 -9.36 -8.53 16.75
N VAL A 103 -8.06 -8.51 17.00
CA VAL A 103 -7.44 -7.74 18.07
C VAL A 103 -6.57 -6.68 17.40
N GLY A 104 -6.91 -5.40 17.59
CA GLY A 104 -6.07 -4.27 17.18
C GLY A 104 -5.27 -3.74 18.37
N VAL A 105 -3.97 -3.55 18.19
CA VAL A 105 -3.09 -2.97 19.21
C VAL A 105 -2.43 -1.69 18.70
N ASP A 106 -2.43 -0.65 19.51
CA ASP A 106 -1.76 0.62 19.21
C ASP A 106 -1.31 1.31 20.50
N ILE A 107 -0.38 2.24 20.42
CA ILE A 107 0.05 3.03 21.58
C ILE A 107 -0.78 4.32 21.74
N ASN A 108 -1.40 4.79 20.65
CA ASN A 108 -2.17 6.02 20.60
C ASN A 108 -3.62 5.79 21.02
N GLU A 109 -3.97 6.32 22.20
CA GLU A 109 -5.30 6.14 22.78
C GLU A 109 -6.41 6.82 21.97
N GLU A 110 -6.15 7.99 21.36
CA GLU A 110 -7.16 8.67 20.56
C GLU A 110 -7.55 7.87 19.31
N LEU A 111 -6.58 7.24 18.64
CA LEU A 111 -6.83 6.36 17.49
C LEU A 111 -7.61 5.11 17.90
N LEU A 112 -7.27 4.51 19.06
CA LEU A 112 -8.02 3.37 19.60
C LEU A 112 -9.46 3.75 19.93
N CYS A 113 -9.71 4.92 20.53
CA CYS A 113 -11.07 5.42 20.76
C CYS A 113 -11.86 5.60 19.45
N GLN A 114 -11.20 6.03 18.36
CA GLN A 114 -11.83 6.09 17.04
C GLN A 114 -12.16 4.68 16.51
N ALA A 115 -11.24 3.73 16.67
CA ALA A 115 -11.46 2.34 16.28
C ALA A 115 -12.64 1.71 17.04
N GLU A 116 -12.70 1.90 18.35
CA GLU A 116 -13.83 1.46 19.19
C GLU A 116 -15.14 2.13 18.80
N SER A 117 -15.12 3.42 18.46
CA SER A 117 -16.31 4.13 18.01
C SER A 117 -16.83 3.58 16.67
N CYS A 118 -15.93 3.18 15.77
CA CYS A 118 -16.29 2.61 14.47
C CYS A 118 -16.71 1.13 14.54
N PHE A 119 -16.05 0.33 15.38
CA PHE A 119 -16.13 -1.14 15.31
C PHE A 119 -16.52 -1.82 16.63
N GLY A 120 -16.53 -1.10 17.76
CA GLY A 120 -16.70 -1.66 19.11
C GLY A 120 -18.07 -2.29 19.40
N VAL A 121 -19.08 -2.05 18.54
CA VAL A 121 -20.37 -2.76 18.62
C VAL A 121 -20.26 -4.22 18.17
N ASN A 122 -19.21 -4.59 17.43
CA ASN A 122 -18.97 -5.97 17.00
C ASN A 122 -18.21 -6.74 18.10
N PRO A 123 -18.80 -7.76 18.73
CA PRO A 123 -18.19 -8.49 19.84
C PRO A 123 -16.94 -9.29 19.45
N LYS A 124 -16.62 -9.41 18.15
CA LYS A 124 -15.39 -10.05 17.67
C LYS A 124 -14.20 -9.11 17.66
N MET A 125 -14.43 -7.80 17.78
CA MET A 125 -13.43 -6.75 17.71
C MET A 125 -12.98 -6.36 19.11
N GLN A 126 -11.67 -6.29 19.32
CA GLN A 126 -11.05 -5.84 20.55
C GLN A 126 -9.93 -4.87 20.20
N PHE A 127 -9.82 -3.77 20.94
CA PHE A 127 -8.78 -2.77 20.77
C PHE A 127 -8.04 -2.58 22.09
N MET A 128 -6.72 -2.58 22.04
CA MET A 128 -5.89 -2.60 23.25
C MET A 128 -4.75 -1.60 23.12
N ARG A 129 -4.52 -0.84 24.19
CA ARG A 129 -3.37 0.04 24.27
C ARG A 129 -2.16 -0.76 24.73
N GLU A 130 -1.21 -1.00 23.83
CA GLU A 130 -0.02 -1.81 24.10
C GLU A 130 1.23 -1.18 23.49
N ASP A 131 2.36 -1.32 24.19
CA ASP A 131 3.69 -0.96 23.67
C ASP A 131 4.41 -2.22 23.23
N LEU A 132 4.72 -2.30 21.93
CA LEU A 132 5.38 -3.46 21.31
C LEU A 132 6.90 -3.31 21.22
N SER A 133 7.47 -2.24 21.78
CA SER A 133 8.92 -1.96 21.73
C SER A 133 9.76 -3.02 22.44
N ASP A 134 9.16 -3.81 23.33
CA ASP A 134 9.76 -4.97 24.00
C ASP A 134 9.00 -6.28 23.67
N GLY A 135 8.62 -6.45 22.40
CA GLY A 135 8.00 -7.67 21.90
C GLY A 135 6.51 -7.78 22.19
N LEU A 136 5.96 -9.01 22.11
CA LEU A 136 4.54 -9.24 22.41
C LEU A 136 4.31 -9.18 23.92
N THR A 137 3.32 -8.39 24.35
CA THR A 137 3.01 -8.23 25.78
C THR A 137 2.27 -9.43 26.36
N GLU A 138 2.23 -9.53 27.69
CA GLU A 138 1.44 -10.58 28.37
C GLU A 138 -0.04 -10.53 28.01
N ASN A 139 -0.60 -9.34 27.79
CA ASN A 139 -2.00 -9.20 27.43
C ASN A 139 -2.27 -9.87 26.08
N ILE A 140 -1.37 -9.72 25.11
CA ILE A 140 -1.49 -10.34 23.79
C ILE A 140 -1.26 -11.86 23.87
N THR A 141 -0.21 -12.30 24.56
CA THR A 141 0.18 -13.73 24.62
C THR A 141 -0.76 -14.59 25.47
N ARG A 142 -1.68 -13.99 26.23
CA ARG A 142 -2.79 -14.69 26.90
C ARG A 142 -3.93 -15.07 25.96
N HIS A 143 -4.04 -14.45 24.79
CA HIS A 143 -4.97 -14.90 23.77
C HIS A 143 -4.51 -16.22 23.18
N GLU A 144 -5.44 -17.04 22.68
CA GLU A 144 -5.03 -18.14 21.82
C GLU A 144 -4.34 -17.58 20.56
N PRO A 145 -3.38 -18.33 19.99
CA PRO A 145 -2.61 -17.92 18.82
C PRO A 145 -3.44 -17.34 17.68
N PHE A 146 -2.91 -16.32 17.02
CA PHE A 146 -3.53 -15.72 15.84
C PHE A 146 -3.06 -16.39 14.56
N ASP A 147 -3.93 -16.45 13.55
CA ASP A 147 -3.61 -17.03 12.25
C ASP A 147 -2.98 -16.01 11.29
N LEU A 148 -3.27 -14.73 11.51
CA LEU A 148 -2.74 -13.60 10.76
C LEU A 148 -2.26 -12.52 11.74
N TYR A 149 -0.97 -12.22 11.68
CA TYR A 149 -0.31 -11.08 12.32
C TYR A 149 -0.11 -10.02 11.25
N PHE A 150 -0.97 -9.01 11.26
CA PHE A 150 -1.01 -8.00 10.22
C PHE A 150 -0.41 -6.69 10.72
N SER A 151 0.16 -5.95 9.78
CA SER A 151 0.58 -4.58 9.98
C SER A 151 0.60 -3.88 8.63
N SER A 152 0.33 -2.57 8.62
CA SER A 152 0.27 -1.78 7.39
C SER A 152 0.66 -0.33 7.64
N TYR A 153 0.98 0.40 6.57
CA TYR A 153 1.29 1.83 6.61
C TYR A 153 2.51 2.19 7.47
N GLY A 154 3.58 1.42 7.35
CA GLY A 154 4.88 1.78 7.90
C GLY A 154 5.03 1.55 9.41
N THR A 155 4.11 0.85 10.09
CA THR A 155 4.23 0.59 11.55
C THR A 155 5.60 0.02 11.91
N TRP A 156 6.16 -0.85 11.08
CA TRP A 156 7.44 -1.48 11.41
C TRP A 156 8.64 -0.53 11.32
N SER A 157 8.48 0.62 10.68
CA SER A 157 9.50 1.67 10.67
C SER A 157 9.66 2.39 12.01
N HIS A 158 8.79 2.16 12.99
CA HIS A 158 8.97 2.69 14.34
C HIS A 158 10.01 1.91 15.17
N PHE A 159 10.39 0.70 14.76
CA PHE A 159 11.25 -0.17 15.55
C PHE A 159 12.72 -0.10 15.14
N HIS A 160 13.60 -0.17 16.13
CA HIS A 160 15.00 -0.55 15.93
C HIS A 160 15.13 -2.06 15.65
N ASP A 161 16.26 -2.48 15.09
CA ASP A 161 16.55 -3.88 14.73
C ASP A 161 16.28 -4.85 15.87
N GLU A 162 16.82 -4.58 17.07
CA GLU A 162 16.66 -5.47 18.22
C GLU A 162 15.19 -5.61 18.64
N GLN A 163 14.43 -4.52 18.57
CA GLN A 163 13.01 -4.52 18.89
C GLN A 163 12.22 -5.31 17.85
N ALA A 164 12.53 -5.10 16.57
CA ALA A 164 11.90 -5.82 15.46
C ALA A 164 12.22 -7.32 15.50
N VAL A 165 13.48 -7.69 15.73
CA VAL A 165 13.92 -9.09 15.87
C VAL A 165 13.15 -9.77 17.01
N LYS A 166 13.12 -9.14 18.19
CA LYS A 166 12.41 -9.67 19.35
C LYS A 166 10.91 -9.83 19.07
N LEU A 167 10.27 -8.81 18.49
CA LEU A 167 8.83 -8.84 18.19
C LEU A 167 8.48 -9.92 17.16
N VAL A 168 9.25 -10.05 16.08
CA VAL A 168 9.05 -11.13 15.08
C VAL A 168 9.28 -12.49 15.73
N ALA A 169 10.31 -12.64 16.58
CA ALA A 169 10.57 -13.91 17.26
C ALA A 169 9.42 -14.28 18.21
N ASP A 170 8.86 -13.33 18.95
CA ASP A 170 7.71 -13.54 19.83
C ASP A 170 6.45 -13.90 19.03
N ILE A 171 6.20 -13.24 17.89
CA ILE A 171 5.14 -13.62 16.93
C ILE A 171 5.32 -15.07 16.49
N ALA A 172 6.53 -15.46 16.07
CA ALA A 172 6.82 -16.78 15.54
C ALA A 172 6.68 -17.88 16.61
N ARG A 173 7.00 -17.59 17.87
CA ARG A 173 6.73 -18.49 19.01
C ARG A 173 5.24 -18.61 19.30
N HIS A 174 4.52 -17.50 19.32
CA HIS A 174 3.10 -17.45 19.67
C HIS A 174 2.21 -18.08 18.59
N ALA A 175 2.49 -17.84 17.31
CA ALA A 175 1.67 -18.26 16.18
C ALA A 175 1.43 -19.79 16.09
N PRO A 176 0.31 -20.28 15.50
CA PRO A 176 0.20 -21.66 15.10
C PRO A 176 1.11 -21.96 13.89
N ASP A 177 1.26 -23.24 13.55
CA ASP A 177 1.93 -23.62 12.29
C ASP A 177 1.19 -23.02 11.09
N ARG A 178 1.95 -22.55 10.10
CA ARG A 178 1.48 -21.91 8.87
C ARG A 178 0.63 -20.66 9.05
N ALA A 179 0.81 -19.95 10.16
CA ALA A 179 0.30 -18.60 10.32
C ALA A 179 1.01 -17.62 9.36
N ILE A 180 0.35 -16.51 9.07
CA ILE A 180 0.87 -15.47 8.20
C ILE A 180 1.30 -14.27 9.06
N PHE A 181 2.47 -13.73 8.77
CA PHE A 181 2.93 -12.44 9.27
C PHE A 181 3.09 -11.47 8.10
N VAL A 182 2.55 -10.26 8.23
CA VAL A 182 2.68 -9.17 7.26
C VAL A 182 3.33 -7.97 7.96
N GLY A 183 4.46 -7.52 7.41
CA GLY A 183 5.14 -6.30 7.84
C GLY A 183 5.13 -5.23 6.75
N ASP A 184 5.08 -3.97 7.16
CA ASP A 184 5.09 -2.79 6.30
C ASP A 184 6.07 -1.76 6.89
N TRP A 185 7.10 -1.44 6.12
CA TRP A 185 8.17 -0.49 6.43
C TRP A 185 8.18 0.62 5.38
N LEU A 186 8.78 1.76 5.68
CA LEU A 186 9.14 2.76 4.66
C LEU A 186 10.30 2.26 3.79
N GLY A 187 10.16 2.35 2.48
CA GLY A 187 11.15 1.86 1.51
C GLY A 187 12.39 2.75 1.40
N ARG A 188 13.57 2.25 1.72
CA ARG A 188 14.82 3.04 1.74
C ARG A 188 15.14 3.77 0.44
N TRP A 189 14.77 3.17 -0.69
CA TRP A 189 15.06 3.64 -2.03
C TRP A 189 13.91 4.39 -2.70
N SER A 190 12.86 4.79 -1.95
CA SER A 190 11.78 5.59 -2.52
C SER A 190 12.32 6.86 -3.18
N TYR A 191 11.76 7.21 -4.33
CA TYR A 191 12.06 8.46 -5.00
C TYR A 191 11.59 9.68 -4.17
N GLU A 192 10.62 9.49 -3.26
CA GLU A 192 10.14 10.54 -2.36
C GLU A 192 11.23 11.16 -1.49
N TRP A 193 12.24 10.38 -1.14
CA TRP A 193 13.39 10.79 -0.33
C TRP A 193 14.71 10.45 -1.01
N GLN A 194 14.79 10.69 -2.32
CA GLN A 194 16.03 10.53 -3.09
C GLN A 194 17.22 11.23 -2.43
N ASP A 195 17.01 12.35 -1.73
CA ASP A 195 18.07 13.08 -1.04
C ASP A 195 18.75 12.30 0.10
N LEU A 196 18.09 11.24 0.59
CA LEU A 196 18.52 10.44 1.74
C LEU A 196 19.17 9.11 1.37
N TRP A 197 19.31 8.77 0.08
CA TRP A 197 19.87 7.49 -0.38
C TRP A 197 21.34 7.26 0.03
N ASP A 198 22.08 8.31 0.38
CA ASP A 198 23.48 8.22 0.84
C ASP A 198 23.63 7.67 2.27
N ALA A 199 22.51 7.45 2.97
CA ALA A 199 22.52 6.84 4.28
C ALA A 199 23.20 5.45 4.25
N PRO A 200 24.14 5.17 5.19
CA PRO A 200 24.81 3.87 5.26
C PRO A 200 23.82 2.70 5.43
N LEU A 201 24.19 1.53 4.90
CA LEU A 201 23.41 0.29 5.00
C LEU A 201 23.77 -0.56 6.22
N ASP A 202 24.93 -0.31 6.81
CA ASP A 202 25.45 -1.00 8.00
C ASP A 202 24.94 -0.37 9.31
N GLU A 203 24.17 0.72 9.23
CA GLU A 203 23.57 1.41 10.37
C GLU A 203 22.07 1.61 10.16
N ALA A 204 21.31 1.52 11.25
CA ALA A 204 19.88 1.80 11.22
C ALA A 204 19.65 3.30 10.93
N TYR A 205 19.02 3.59 9.80
CA TYR A 205 18.77 4.96 9.38
C TYR A 205 17.33 5.40 9.64
N PHE A 206 17.16 6.44 10.46
CA PHE A 206 15.88 7.04 10.81
C PHE A 206 15.75 8.42 10.18
N MET A 207 14.74 8.58 9.34
CA MET A 207 14.33 9.86 8.77
C MET A 207 13.49 10.64 9.77
N ASP A 208 13.64 11.97 9.81
CA ASP A 208 12.76 12.89 10.53
C ASP A 208 11.42 13.05 9.77
N TYR A 209 10.56 12.04 9.88
CA TYR A 209 9.31 11.92 9.12
C TYR A 209 8.29 12.99 9.52
N ARG A 210 7.57 13.54 8.54
CA ARG A 210 6.58 14.61 8.75
C ARG A 210 5.26 14.24 8.12
N ILE A 211 4.17 14.42 8.86
CA ILE A 211 2.81 14.27 8.32
C ILE A 211 2.37 15.61 7.68
N SER A 212 3.16 16.14 6.75
CA SER A 212 2.92 17.45 6.11
C SER A 212 1.85 17.38 5.00
N TYR A 213 1.65 16.19 4.42
CA TYR A 213 0.73 15.94 3.31
C TYR A 213 -0.75 16.12 3.69
N ILE A 214 -1.10 16.11 4.97
CA ILE A 214 -2.47 16.40 5.42
C ILE A 214 -2.83 17.90 5.30
N TYR A 215 -1.84 18.75 5.05
CA TYR A 215 -2.03 20.18 4.84
C TYR A 215 -2.03 20.52 3.35
N PRO A 216 -3.02 21.31 2.89
CA PRO A 216 -2.98 21.92 1.56
C PRO A 216 -1.69 22.73 1.38
N LYS A 217 -1.21 22.82 0.14
CA LYS A 217 0.04 23.54 -0.19
C LYS A 217 0.05 24.98 0.35
N GLN A 218 -1.10 25.67 0.35
CA GLN A 218 -1.23 27.07 0.80
C GLN A 218 -1.11 27.25 2.33
N GLU A 219 -1.27 26.17 3.09
CA GLU A 219 -1.22 26.14 4.55
C GLU A 219 0.05 25.50 5.09
N ARG A 220 0.68 24.60 4.32
CA ARG A 220 1.80 23.77 4.76
C ARG A 220 2.95 24.57 5.37
N ASP A 221 3.34 25.69 4.73
CA ASP A 221 4.43 26.55 5.21
C ASP A 221 4.05 27.40 6.43
N LYS A 222 2.76 27.46 6.79
CA LYS A 222 2.22 28.27 7.90
C LYS A 222 1.99 27.46 9.16
N VAL A 223 2.03 26.14 9.08
CA VAL A 223 1.78 25.24 10.21
C VAL A 223 3.09 24.61 10.65
N LYS A 224 3.33 24.60 11.96
CA LYS A 224 4.42 23.81 12.53
C LYS A 224 4.01 22.34 12.54
N VAL A 225 4.44 21.60 11.53
CA VAL A 225 4.23 20.14 11.43
C VAL A 225 5.21 19.45 12.39
N ALA A 226 4.69 18.61 13.28
CA ALA A 226 5.52 17.78 14.13
C ALA A 226 6.25 16.72 13.28
N SER A 227 7.45 16.36 13.71
CA SER A 227 8.24 15.30 13.09
C SER A 227 8.60 14.22 14.11
N PHE A 228 8.82 13.00 13.62
CA PHE A 228 9.19 11.85 14.44
C PHE A 228 10.07 10.88 13.64
N PRO A 229 10.94 10.10 14.30
CA PRO A 229 11.86 9.21 13.62
C PRO A 229 11.10 8.02 13.01
N LEU A 230 11.33 7.76 11.72
CA LEU A 230 10.91 6.52 11.06
C LEU A 230 12.09 5.90 10.31
N ARG A 231 12.28 4.60 10.51
CA ARG A 231 13.33 3.83 9.88
C ARG A 231 13.03 3.60 8.40
N LEU A 232 14.03 3.84 7.58
CA LEU A 232 14.02 3.48 6.16
C LEU A 232 14.65 2.09 5.98
N MET A 233 14.01 1.23 5.20
CA MET A 233 14.39 -0.19 5.07
C MET A 233 14.47 -0.65 3.61
N CYS A 234 15.49 -1.41 3.27
CA CYS A 234 15.51 -2.24 2.06
C CYS A 234 15.23 -3.72 2.36
N GLN A 235 15.06 -4.52 1.30
CA GLN A 235 14.75 -5.95 1.44
C GLN A 235 15.83 -6.70 2.22
N GLU A 236 17.10 -6.38 2.00
CA GLU A 236 18.23 -7.03 2.66
C GLU A 236 18.25 -6.78 4.17
N GLU A 237 17.95 -5.55 4.60
CA GLU A 237 17.82 -5.20 6.03
C GLU A 237 16.66 -5.97 6.68
N ILE A 238 15.52 -6.07 6.00
CA ILE A 238 14.38 -6.85 6.50
C ILE A 238 14.75 -8.34 6.59
N GLN A 239 15.37 -8.90 5.56
CA GLN A 239 15.76 -10.31 5.56
C GLN A 239 16.74 -10.61 6.71
N HIS A 240 17.66 -9.69 7.02
CA HIS A 240 18.55 -9.84 8.16
C HIS A 240 17.79 -9.92 9.50
N ILE A 241 16.77 -9.09 9.70
CA ILE A 241 15.90 -9.14 10.89
C ILE A 241 15.16 -10.49 10.96
N ILE A 242 14.59 -10.94 9.84
CA ILE A 242 13.85 -12.21 9.78
C ILE A 242 14.76 -13.39 10.08
N ASP A 243 15.97 -13.44 9.52
CA ASP A 243 16.94 -14.53 9.76
C ASP A 243 17.38 -14.60 11.22
N ARG A 244 17.53 -13.44 11.88
CA ARG A 244 17.83 -13.36 13.31
C ARG A 244 16.65 -13.84 14.15
N ALA A 245 15.44 -13.38 13.83
CA ALA A 245 14.22 -13.77 14.53
C ALA A 245 13.93 -15.27 14.40
N GLU A 246 14.17 -15.88 13.22
CA GLU A 246 14.08 -17.33 13.00
C GLU A 246 15.01 -18.10 13.96
N LYS A 247 16.27 -17.66 14.10
CA LYS A 247 17.22 -18.27 15.03
C LYS A 247 16.78 -18.14 16.48
N GLU A 248 16.26 -16.98 16.88
CA GLU A 248 15.80 -16.75 18.25
C GLU A 248 14.52 -17.53 18.58
N ALA A 249 13.58 -17.60 17.64
CA ALA A 249 12.31 -18.30 17.82
C ALA A 249 12.48 -19.83 17.79
N GLY A 250 13.49 -20.33 17.09
CA GLY A 250 13.68 -21.77 16.86
C GLY A 250 12.62 -22.36 15.93
N CYS A 251 12.02 -21.54 15.06
CA CYS A 251 11.07 -21.96 14.03
C CYS A 251 11.32 -21.19 12.74
N ARG A 252 10.97 -21.80 11.60
CA ARG A 252 11.29 -21.22 10.29
C ARG A 252 10.30 -20.11 9.93
N ILE A 253 10.81 -18.98 9.45
CA ILE A 253 10.02 -17.84 8.98
C ILE A 253 10.28 -17.67 7.48
N ARG A 254 9.39 -18.23 6.65
CA ARG A 254 9.59 -18.26 5.21
C ARG A 254 9.04 -17.00 4.53
N PRO A 255 9.86 -16.21 3.81
CA PRO A 255 9.35 -15.15 2.96
C PRO A 255 8.47 -15.73 1.84
N VAL A 256 7.24 -15.23 1.73
CA VAL A 256 6.30 -15.56 0.65
C VAL A 256 6.44 -14.55 -0.48
N LYS A 257 6.46 -13.25 -0.13
CA LYS A 257 6.56 -12.17 -1.11
C LYS A 257 7.07 -10.89 -0.47
N TYR A 258 7.92 -10.18 -1.19
CA TYR A 258 8.21 -8.76 -0.96
C TYR A 258 7.58 -7.94 -2.09
N PHE A 259 7.09 -6.75 -1.75
CA PHE A 259 6.54 -5.80 -2.73
C PHE A 259 6.63 -4.36 -2.22
N ASP A 260 6.85 -3.44 -3.14
CA ASP A 260 6.78 -2.00 -2.98
C ASP A 260 5.36 -1.48 -3.20
N ARG A 261 5.00 -0.41 -2.50
CA ARG A 261 3.71 0.27 -2.62
C ARG A 261 3.90 1.77 -2.70
N SER A 262 3.11 2.40 -3.58
CA SER A 262 3.10 3.85 -3.79
C SER A 262 4.40 4.39 -4.40
N ILE A 263 4.85 3.80 -5.51
CA ILE A 263 5.98 4.31 -6.30
C ILE A 263 5.54 5.55 -7.11
N LEU A 264 4.37 5.50 -7.74
CA LEU A 264 3.79 6.63 -8.50
C LEU A 264 2.96 7.59 -7.64
N VAL A 265 2.50 7.11 -6.49
CA VAL A 265 1.42 7.76 -5.73
C VAL A 265 1.79 8.08 -4.28
N GLY A 266 3.07 7.96 -3.92
CA GLY A 266 3.58 8.30 -2.59
C GLY A 266 3.16 9.70 -2.15
N ARG A 267 2.82 9.87 -0.87
CA ARG A 267 2.27 11.14 -0.35
C ARG A 267 3.28 12.28 -0.36
N HIS A 268 4.57 11.97 -0.19
CA HIS A 268 5.67 12.93 -0.21
C HIS A 268 6.12 13.31 -1.63
N LEU A 269 5.62 12.63 -2.67
CA LEU A 269 5.79 13.11 -4.05
C LEU A 269 5.12 14.49 -4.24
N GLU A 270 4.03 14.78 -3.52
CA GLU A 270 3.39 16.10 -3.58
C GLU A 270 3.99 17.14 -2.63
N THR A 271 4.75 16.70 -1.63
CA THR A 271 5.30 17.61 -0.64
C THR A 271 6.68 18.09 -1.02
N GLY A 272 7.49 17.23 -1.63
CA GLY A 272 8.89 17.54 -1.96
C GLY A 272 9.74 17.76 -0.70
N ASP A 273 9.30 17.30 0.48
CA ASP A 273 10.00 17.53 1.74
C ASP A 273 11.41 16.88 1.77
N TYR A 274 11.59 15.79 1.03
CA TYR A 274 12.80 14.96 1.05
C TYR A 274 13.41 14.73 -0.35
N ASN A 275 12.82 15.32 -1.38
CA ASN A 275 13.37 15.37 -2.73
C ASN A 275 12.72 16.54 -3.48
N ALA A 276 13.53 17.54 -3.85
CA ALA A 276 13.07 18.72 -4.56
C ALA A 276 12.58 18.44 -6.00
N ASN A 277 12.94 17.27 -6.55
CA ASN A 277 12.61 16.84 -7.91
C ASN A 277 11.42 15.87 -7.97
N CYS A 278 10.64 15.77 -6.89
CA CYS A 278 9.44 14.94 -6.87
C CYS A 278 8.38 15.42 -7.88
N PRO A 279 7.82 14.53 -8.71
CA PRO A 279 6.70 14.87 -9.58
C PRO A 279 5.40 14.93 -8.76
N ALA A 280 4.60 15.97 -8.97
CA ALA A 280 3.31 16.15 -8.28
C ALA A 280 2.21 15.30 -8.94
N LEU A 281 2.24 13.97 -8.72
CA LEU A 281 1.38 13.02 -9.43
C LEU A 281 0.11 12.63 -8.70
N ARG A 282 0.12 12.60 -7.36
CA ARG A 282 -0.96 11.96 -6.59
C ARG A 282 -2.32 12.57 -6.93
N TYR A 283 -2.45 13.89 -6.99
CA TYR A 283 -3.70 14.58 -7.34
C TYR A 283 -4.20 14.21 -8.74
N GLY A 284 -3.32 14.23 -9.75
CA GLY A 284 -3.69 13.86 -11.12
C GLY A 284 -4.09 12.38 -11.24
N ILE A 285 -3.39 11.49 -10.53
CA ILE A 285 -3.77 10.06 -10.49
C ILE A 285 -5.08 9.88 -9.73
N ASN A 286 -5.31 10.65 -8.67
CA ASN A 286 -6.54 10.64 -7.89
C ASN A 286 -7.75 11.05 -8.73
N SER A 287 -7.61 12.07 -9.59
CA SER A 287 -8.69 12.49 -10.48
C SER A 287 -9.06 11.47 -11.55
N LEU A 288 -8.19 10.51 -11.87
CA LEU A 288 -8.54 9.39 -12.77
C LEU A 288 -9.67 8.52 -12.22
N PHE A 289 -9.86 8.51 -10.90
CA PHE A 289 -10.89 7.72 -10.22
C PHE A 289 -12.10 8.56 -9.76
N GLU A 290 -12.07 9.88 -10.00
CA GLU A 290 -13.13 10.78 -9.56
C GLU A 290 -14.24 10.85 -10.62
N GLY A 291 -15.45 10.47 -10.23
CA GLY A 291 -16.60 10.46 -11.14
C GLY A 291 -16.85 11.83 -11.78
N TYR A 292 -17.16 11.83 -13.07
CA TYR A 292 -17.43 13.05 -13.87
C TYR A 292 -16.30 14.11 -13.87
N THR A 293 -15.10 13.75 -13.44
CA THR A 293 -13.90 14.59 -13.55
C THR A 293 -13.04 14.10 -14.70
N ARG A 294 -12.60 15.02 -15.56
CA ARG A 294 -11.62 14.71 -16.62
C ARG A 294 -10.26 15.23 -16.23
N THR A 295 -9.29 14.34 -16.21
CA THR A 295 -7.90 14.63 -15.88
C THR A 295 -7.18 15.22 -17.09
N ASP A 296 -6.35 16.23 -16.87
CA ASP A 296 -5.35 16.62 -17.86
C ASP A 296 -4.21 15.58 -17.84
N LEU A 297 -4.28 14.63 -18.78
CA LEU A 297 -3.37 13.49 -18.82
C LEU A 297 -1.90 13.89 -19.06
N GLU A 298 -1.64 15.06 -19.65
CA GLU A 298 -0.25 15.54 -19.85
C GLU A 298 0.46 15.82 -18.53
N THR A 299 -0.30 16.16 -17.47
CA THR A 299 0.23 16.40 -16.12
C THR A 299 0.75 15.14 -15.44
N LEU A 300 0.42 13.95 -15.97
CA LEU A 300 0.87 12.66 -15.45
C LEU A 300 2.24 12.24 -15.99
N ILE A 301 2.82 13.01 -16.91
CA ILE A 301 4.11 12.71 -17.51
C ILE A 301 5.23 13.15 -16.57
N VAL A 302 6.14 12.23 -16.26
CA VAL A 302 7.28 12.44 -15.37
C VAL A 302 8.55 12.67 -16.15
N ASP A 303 9.33 13.68 -15.77
CA ASP A 303 10.72 13.83 -16.17
C ASP A 303 11.60 13.44 -14.98
N HIS A 304 12.24 12.27 -15.05
CA HIS A 304 12.98 11.71 -13.94
C HIS A 304 14.34 12.40 -13.78
N VAL A 305 14.68 12.79 -12.55
CA VAL A 305 15.97 13.41 -12.24
C VAL A 305 16.87 12.38 -11.53
N PRO A 306 17.94 11.89 -12.18
CA PRO A 306 18.80 10.86 -11.61
C PRO A 306 19.72 11.39 -10.51
N ARG A 307 20.04 10.55 -9.51
CA ARG A 307 21.04 10.84 -8.48
C ARG A 307 22.40 10.26 -8.85
N ARG A 308 23.46 11.08 -8.86
CA ARG A 308 24.82 10.62 -9.18
C ARG A 308 25.26 9.49 -8.23
N GLY A 309 25.81 8.40 -8.79
CA GLY A 309 26.33 7.26 -8.02
C GLY A 309 25.32 6.15 -7.75
N TYR A 310 24.06 6.33 -8.16
CA TYR A 310 22.96 5.38 -7.93
C TYR A 310 22.44 4.78 -9.24
N ASP A 311 23.34 4.40 -10.15
CA ASP A 311 23.00 3.97 -11.51
C ASP A 311 21.95 2.85 -11.54
N PHE A 312 22.02 1.90 -10.62
CA PHE A 312 21.03 0.82 -10.51
C PHE A 312 19.61 1.35 -10.23
N LEU A 313 19.46 2.22 -9.22
CA LEU A 313 18.16 2.83 -8.88
C LEU A 313 17.69 3.79 -9.97
N ASN A 314 18.60 4.60 -10.52
CA ASN A 314 18.27 5.51 -11.62
C ASN A 314 17.75 4.75 -12.84
N ASN A 315 18.40 3.64 -13.22
CA ASN A 315 17.97 2.82 -14.34
C ASN A 315 16.57 2.22 -14.09
N PHE A 316 16.28 1.81 -12.86
CA PHE A 316 14.95 1.34 -12.48
C PHE A 316 13.91 2.46 -12.63
N PHE A 317 14.10 3.60 -11.97
CA PHE A 317 13.12 4.70 -11.99
C PHE A 317 12.95 5.27 -13.40
N GLU A 318 14.03 5.43 -14.17
CA GLU A 318 13.97 5.85 -15.57
C GLU A 318 13.10 4.90 -16.39
N SER A 319 13.39 3.59 -16.31
CA SER A 319 12.62 2.57 -17.05
C SER A 319 11.15 2.53 -16.63
N PHE A 320 10.90 2.66 -15.32
CA PHE A 320 9.56 2.65 -14.75
C PHE A 320 8.73 3.88 -15.17
N PHE A 321 9.28 5.08 -15.04
CA PHE A 321 8.62 6.31 -15.48
C PHE A 321 8.47 6.37 -16.99
N MET A 322 9.45 5.88 -17.77
CA MET A 322 9.30 5.73 -19.21
C MET A 322 8.11 4.82 -19.57
N ALA A 323 7.91 3.71 -18.86
CA ALA A 323 6.78 2.83 -19.09
C ALA A 323 5.44 3.51 -18.76
N ALA A 324 5.35 4.17 -17.60
CA ALA A 324 4.16 4.93 -17.21
C ALA A 324 3.84 6.06 -18.22
N ASN A 325 4.84 6.86 -18.59
CA ASN A 325 4.72 7.91 -19.59
C ASN A 325 4.26 7.38 -20.95
N THR A 326 4.79 6.22 -21.37
CA THR A 326 4.42 5.60 -22.63
C THR A 326 2.95 5.17 -22.62
N LEU A 327 2.46 4.61 -21.52
CA LEU A 327 1.04 4.26 -21.37
C LEU A 327 0.13 5.49 -21.40
N VAL A 328 0.51 6.58 -20.71
CA VAL A 328 -0.24 7.84 -20.70
C VAL A 328 -0.29 8.43 -22.12
N ARG A 329 0.86 8.55 -22.80
CA ARG A 329 0.93 9.06 -24.18
C ARG A 329 0.15 8.20 -25.17
N HIS A 330 0.20 6.88 -25.02
CA HIS A 330 -0.60 5.96 -25.83
C HIS A 330 -2.09 6.20 -25.63
N THR A 331 -2.54 6.36 -24.38
CA THR A 331 -3.94 6.66 -24.06
C THR A 331 -4.39 8.00 -24.64
N ILE A 332 -3.56 9.04 -24.53
CA ILE A 332 -3.81 10.36 -25.16
C ILE A 332 -4.00 10.20 -26.68
N ALA A 333 -3.13 9.43 -27.33
CA ALA A 333 -3.19 9.20 -28.77
C ALA A 333 -4.43 8.40 -29.20
N LEU A 334 -4.85 7.40 -28.42
CA LEU A 334 -6.10 6.68 -28.67
C LEU A 334 -7.31 7.63 -28.57
N LEU A 335 -7.35 8.47 -27.52
CA LEU A 335 -8.42 9.45 -27.33
C LEU A 335 -8.47 10.50 -28.44
N SER A 336 -7.32 10.97 -28.94
CA SER A 336 -7.27 11.98 -30.02
C SER A 336 -7.68 11.43 -31.39
N HIS A 337 -7.60 10.11 -31.57
CA HIS A 337 -8.01 9.42 -32.80
C HIS A 337 -9.39 8.76 -32.71
N TYR A 338 -10.12 8.97 -31.63
CA TYR A 338 -11.46 8.44 -31.44
C TYR A 338 -12.52 9.33 -32.12
N ASP A 339 -13.28 8.76 -33.07
CA ASP A 339 -14.42 9.40 -33.71
C ASP A 339 -15.68 9.17 -32.87
N SER A 340 -16.10 10.19 -32.13
CA SER A 340 -17.26 10.10 -31.23
C SER A 340 -18.60 9.94 -31.95
N GLU A 341 -18.71 10.35 -33.21
CA GLU A 341 -19.95 10.19 -33.99
C GLU A 341 -20.13 8.75 -34.46
N LYS A 342 -19.02 8.10 -34.83
CA LYS A 342 -19.03 6.71 -35.30
C LYS A 342 -18.77 5.69 -34.21
N GLY A 343 -18.25 6.11 -33.06
CA GLY A 343 -17.87 5.24 -31.96
C GLY A 343 -16.71 4.31 -32.29
N VAL A 344 -15.74 4.77 -33.10
CA VAL A 344 -14.60 3.95 -33.57
C VAL A 344 -13.28 4.71 -33.52
N LEU A 345 -12.17 3.98 -33.39
CA LEU A 345 -10.82 4.52 -33.56
C LEU A 345 -10.49 4.67 -35.05
N THR A 346 -10.01 5.86 -35.43
CA THR A 346 -9.56 6.15 -36.81
C THR A 346 -8.10 5.78 -37.06
N SER A 347 -7.31 5.67 -35.99
CA SER A 347 -5.90 5.29 -36.00
C SER A 347 -5.54 4.67 -34.66
N ILE A 348 -4.68 3.65 -34.69
CA ILE A 348 -4.22 2.94 -33.49
C ILE A 348 -2.69 3.09 -33.45
N PRO A 349 -2.12 3.69 -32.39
CA PRO A 349 -0.68 3.80 -32.27
C PRO A 349 -0.02 2.42 -32.19
N GLU A 350 1.11 2.24 -32.88
CA GLU A 350 1.86 0.99 -32.87
C GLU A 350 2.41 0.67 -31.47
N ILE A 351 2.17 -0.55 -31.00
CA ILE A 351 2.77 -1.10 -29.78
C ILE A 351 4.07 -1.79 -30.16
N ARG A 352 5.20 -1.24 -29.71
CA ARG A 352 6.53 -1.73 -30.09
C ARG A 352 6.89 -3.01 -29.37
N SER A 353 7.56 -3.92 -30.07
CA SER A 353 7.89 -5.27 -29.54
C SER A 353 8.88 -5.26 -28.37
N PHE A 354 9.72 -4.23 -28.26
CA PHE A 354 10.70 -4.09 -27.19
C PHE A 354 10.13 -3.55 -25.88
N TYR A 355 8.86 -3.12 -25.86
CA TYR A 355 8.23 -2.69 -24.62
C TYR A 355 8.07 -3.87 -23.64
N PRO A 356 8.21 -3.63 -22.32
CA PRO A 356 7.96 -4.65 -21.30
C PRO A 356 6.55 -5.24 -21.43
N GLU A 357 6.39 -6.54 -21.13
CA GLU A 357 5.10 -7.22 -21.23
C GLU A 357 3.98 -6.53 -20.43
N PRO A 358 4.20 -6.11 -19.16
CA PRO A 358 3.16 -5.43 -18.39
C PRO A 358 2.64 -4.14 -19.08
N LEU A 359 3.53 -3.41 -19.76
CA LEU A 359 3.19 -2.21 -20.52
C LEU A 359 2.37 -2.56 -21.77
N LYS A 360 2.78 -3.57 -22.54
CA LYS A 360 2.04 -4.00 -23.73
C LYS A 360 0.63 -4.46 -23.36
N GLU A 361 0.50 -5.28 -22.32
CA GLU A 361 -0.81 -5.72 -21.81
C GLU A 361 -1.70 -4.55 -21.40
N ALA A 362 -1.14 -3.57 -20.69
CA ALA A 362 -1.85 -2.34 -20.32
C ALA A 362 -2.29 -1.53 -21.55
N MET A 363 -1.42 -1.36 -22.55
CA MET A 363 -1.74 -0.67 -23.80
C MET A 363 -2.86 -1.37 -24.57
N TYR A 364 -2.79 -2.70 -24.73
CA TYR A 364 -3.87 -3.50 -25.35
C TYR A 364 -5.17 -3.46 -24.55
N CYS A 365 -5.10 -3.34 -23.22
CA CYS A 365 -6.29 -3.15 -22.38
C CYS A 365 -6.93 -1.78 -22.67
N MET A 366 -6.14 -0.71 -22.66
CA MET A 366 -6.64 0.64 -22.95
C MET A 366 -7.24 0.74 -24.35
N GLN A 367 -6.60 0.16 -25.36
CA GLN A 367 -7.17 0.08 -26.71
C GLN A 367 -8.55 -0.60 -26.71
N ARG A 368 -8.65 -1.79 -26.12
CA ARG A 368 -9.92 -2.55 -26.06
C ARG A 368 -11.02 -1.81 -25.31
N ILE A 369 -10.69 -1.13 -24.21
CA ILE A 369 -11.66 -0.32 -23.46
C ILE A 369 -12.16 0.82 -24.33
N ILE A 370 -11.26 1.59 -24.97
CA ILE A 370 -11.65 2.76 -25.77
C ILE A 370 -12.45 2.35 -27.03
N GLU A 371 -12.08 1.26 -27.69
CA GLU A 371 -12.87 0.68 -28.80
C GLU A 371 -14.23 0.17 -28.31
N GLY A 372 -14.27 -0.46 -27.14
CA GLY A 372 -15.43 -1.15 -26.60
C GLY A 372 -16.51 -0.25 -26.02
N VAL A 373 -16.22 1.04 -25.77
CA VAL A 373 -17.19 1.97 -25.16
C VAL A 373 -18.04 2.76 -26.17
N GLY A 374 -17.85 2.57 -27.48
CA GLY A 374 -18.54 3.37 -28.49
C GLY A 374 -20.06 3.24 -28.57
N TRP A 375 -20.63 2.23 -27.93
CA TRP A 375 -22.08 2.05 -27.79
C TRP A 375 -22.67 2.78 -26.57
N LEU A 376 -21.84 3.28 -25.66
CA LEU A 376 -22.28 4.00 -24.46
C LEU A 376 -22.54 5.47 -24.81
N THR A 377 -23.81 5.82 -24.98
CA THR A 377 -24.23 7.20 -25.33
C THR A 377 -24.65 8.05 -24.13
N TRP A 378 -24.59 7.50 -22.91
CA TRP A 378 -24.98 8.18 -21.68
C TRP A 378 -23.83 8.31 -20.69
N GLY A 379 -23.78 9.45 -19.99
CA GLY A 379 -22.72 9.76 -19.03
C GLY A 379 -21.42 10.20 -19.70
N ASP A 380 -20.45 10.62 -18.87
CA ASP A 380 -19.10 10.92 -19.34
C ASP A 380 -18.25 9.64 -19.32
N VAL A 381 -18.27 8.91 -20.43
CA VAL A 381 -17.54 7.63 -20.58
C VAL A 381 -16.04 7.79 -20.36
N ARG A 382 -15.47 8.93 -20.78
CA ARG A 382 -14.05 9.21 -20.57
C ARG A 382 -13.73 9.25 -19.08
N ALA A 383 -14.44 10.08 -18.32
CA ALA A 383 -14.23 10.23 -16.88
C ALA A 383 -14.55 8.95 -16.11
N ASN A 384 -15.68 8.30 -16.40
CA ASN A 384 -16.20 7.24 -15.54
C ASN A 384 -15.67 5.83 -15.87
N VAL A 385 -15.20 5.60 -17.11
CA VAL A 385 -14.75 4.28 -17.56
C VAL A 385 -13.29 4.30 -18.00
N ILE A 386 -12.94 5.18 -18.95
CA ILE A 386 -11.61 5.16 -19.58
C ILE A 386 -10.53 5.60 -18.60
N GLU A 387 -10.70 6.73 -17.93
CA GLU A 387 -9.69 7.27 -17.00
C GLU A 387 -9.49 6.37 -15.78
N SER A 388 -10.57 5.82 -15.19
CA SER A 388 -10.48 4.82 -14.12
C SER A 388 -9.65 3.59 -14.56
N HIS A 389 -9.85 3.11 -15.79
CA HIS A 389 -9.06 2.00 -16.34
C HIS A 389 -7.60 2.38 -16.61
N LEU A 390 -7.31 3.62 -16.99
CA LEU A 390 -5.93 4.12 -17.04
C LEU A 390 -5.29 4.06 -15.65
N GLY A 391 -6.01 4.50 -14.61
CA GLY A 391 -5.57 4.38 -13.21
C GLY A 391 -5.26 2.94 -12.82
N PHE A 392 -6.15 1.99 -13.12
CA PHE A 392 -5.90 0.56 -12.86
C PHE A 392 -4.70 0.01 -13.65
N SER A 393 -4.53 0.48 -14.89
CA SER A 393 -3.42 0.05 -15.76
C SER A 393 -2.07 0.58 -15.26
N LEU A 394 -2.00 1.83 -14.79
CA LEU A 394 -0.80 2.37 -14.15
C LEU A 394 -0.48 1.63 -12.84
N ARG A 395 -1.48 1.28 -12.03
CA ARG A 395 -1.30 0.44 -10.84
C ARG A 395 -0.75 -0.95 -11.19
N LYS A 396 -1.19 -1.54 -12.30
CA LYS A 396 -0.63 -2.80 -12.81
C LYS A 396 0.85 -2.66 -13.16
N LEU A 397 1.27 -1.55 -13.78
CA LEU A 397 2.70 -1.30 -14.02
C LEU A 397 3.47 -1.23 -12.71
N GLU A 398 2.97 -0.50 -11.71
CA GLU A 398 3.57 -0.46 -10.36
C GLU A 398 3.66 -1.85 -9.73
N MET A 399 2.63 -2.68 -9.87
CA MET A 399 2.58 -4.02 -9.29
C MET A 399 3.55 -5.01 -9.96
N GLU A 400 3.78 -4.89 -11.26
CA GLU A 400 4.50 -5.92 -12.03
C GLU A 400 5.92 -5.54 -12.45
N LEU A 401 6.24 -4.23 -12.51
CA LEU A 401 7.60 -3.77 -12.83
C LEU A 401 8.46 -3.54 -11.59
N GLN A 402 7.85 -3.47 -10.41
CA GLN A 402 8.57 -3.25 -9.16
C GLN A 402 9.52 -4.41 -8.80
N PRO A 403 10.64 -4.12 -8.14
CA PRO A 403 11.61 -5.12 -7.70
C PRO A 403 11.32 -5.69 -6.30
N GLY A 404 10.54 -5.01 -5.45
CA GLY A 404 10.29 -5.43 -4.07
C GLY A 404 11.48 -5.19 -3.14
N ILE A 405 12.24 -4.10 -3.37
CA ILE A 405 13.50 -3.81 -2.65
C ILE A 405 13.46 -2.53 -1.80
N GLY A 406 12.33 -1.82 -1.79
CA GLY A 406 12.15 -0.58 -1.05
C GLY A 406 12.17 0.67 -1.91
N VAL A 407 11.75 0.60 -3.17
CA VAL A 407 11.64 1.73 -4.11
C VAL A 407 10.29 2.46 -4.05
N GLY A 408 9.31 1.93 -3.31
CA GLY A 408 8.05 2.61 -3.02
C GLY A 408 8.09 3.38 -1.70
N HIS A 409 7.05 4.17 -1.43
CA HIS A 409 6.81 4.75 -0.11
C HIS A 409 6.91 3.68 0.98
N SER A 410 6.24 2.55 0.74
CA SER A 410 6.26 1.39 1.60
C SER A 410 6.96 0.21 0.92
N LEU A 411 7.73 -0.53 1.70
CA LEU A 411 8.19 -1.88 1.43
C LEU A 411 7.43 -2.84 2.33
N CYS A 412 6.71 -3.77 1.74
CA CYS A 412 5.91 -4.76 2.45
C CYS A 412 6.51 -6.16 2.30
N GLY A 413 6.40 -6.96 3.35
CA GLY A 413 6.81 -8.37 3.36
C GLY A 413 5.69 -9.26 3.88
N ILE A 414 5.41 -10.36 3.18
CA ILE A 414 4.50 -11.43 3.61
C ILE A 414 5.34 -12.65 3.94
N PHE A 415 5.15 -13.18 5.13
CA PHE A 415 5.90 -14.30 5.69
C PHE A 415 4.95 -15.40 6.17
N GLU A 416 5.38 -16.65 6.08
CA GLU A 416 4.68 -17.80 6.63
C GLU A 416 5.54 -18.46 7.71
N ILE A 417 4.97 -18.62 8.89
CA ILE A 417 5.63 -19.25 10.04
C ILE A 417 5.47 -20.77 9.91
N ARG A 418 6.57 -21.52 10.05
CA ARG A 418 6.60 -22.97 9.92
C ARG A 418 7.16 -23.59 11.20
N LYS A 419 6.34 -24.39 11.87
CA LYS A 419 6.71 -25.14 13.07
C LYS A 419 6.99 -26.60 12.70
N ASP A 420 8.00 -27.17 13.35
CA ASP A 420 8.42 -28.57 13.16
C ASP A 420 7.52 -29.56 13.91
#